data_AF-A0A224XAV2-F1
#
_entry.id   AF-A0A224XAV2-F1
#
_cell.length_a   1.000
_cell.length_b   1.000
_cell.length_c   1.000
_cell.angle_alpha   90.00
_cell.angle_beta   90.00
_cell.angle_gamma   90.00
#
_symmetry.space_group_name_H-M   'P 1'
#
loop_
_entity.id
_entity.type
_entity.pdbx_description
1 polymer ?
#
loop_
_entity_poly.entity_id
_entity_poly.type
_entity_poly.pdbx_seq_one_letter_code
_entity_poly.pdbx_strand_id
1 'polypeptide(L)'
;EITLENVERALAQFYHTNSVLQAEAHQWLTAVQCSPNAWSFVWELLQPNRTCEAQFFAATTLHMKLMKQWSEVPQEQYENLKTKLLEVIIQYSAGPKIVLNRLCIALSAFVIQTSPRFWTNSLQDLLNLFQPGNLPNIPEERTIWILLEVLTVIPEEFQTMTLGQAHEQSVRRELEQVTPKVISLIESLLEYPDNAATQEIRAQAVKAVVPWLALGAHPLIACIHLSQKLVSMINIQSTDLTESCEIETEALTQIVTHPNTHHHPRALLQVLDIILPLRQLVVNCENQDFVMNIYKLLITFGESHTKLLINTLGTEHSALAETLIHCMLQCISTKGQYPRDECHSKLTFGFWYILQDELTSSDKDIYQKASPYIIPAYKQLCSILLVKSKLPPDDMVLTASETELLRIYRQDITDTIVCCYYMTRDYLIELLTETMSAAQTWQDAEAVIEIVISLAETTWPCSEDSPSGSQFDSCIDVAESTTAKLTRLLISVPSRLVNRRLINSVNHAIGAYAEWWSTQRDVLGQ
;
A
#
# COMPACT_ATOMS: atom_id res chain seq x y z
N GLU A 1 -20.40 -17.62 -40.40
CA GLU A 1 -21.76 -17.53 -39.82
C GLU A 1 -21.68 -17.79 -38.32
N ILE A 2 -22.43 -17.04 -37.50
CA ILE A 2 -22.41 -17.18 -36.04
C ILE A 2 -23.43 -18.25 -35.65
N THR A 3 -22.95 -19.49 -35.49
CA THR A 3 -23.71 -20.64 -34.97
C THR A 3 -23.01 -21.20 -33.74
N LEU A 4 -23.76 -21.86 -32.86
CA LEU A 4 -23.21 -22.48 -31.64
C LEU A 4 -22.03 -23.42 -31.94
N GLU A 5 -22.20 -24.27 -32.95
CA GLU A 5 -21.16 -25.20 -33.38
C GLU A 5 -19.88 -24.50 -33.86
N ASN A 6 -20.02 -23.35 -34.54
CA ASN A 6 -18.86 -22.57 -34.98
C ASN A 6 -18.18 -21.88 -33.80
N VAL A 7 -18.94 -21.43 -32.80
CA VAL A 7 -18.39 -20.87 -31.56
C VAL A 7 -17.61 -21.93 -30.78
N GLU A 8 -18.17 -23.11 -30.60
CA GLU A 8 -17.50 -24.23 -29.92
C GLU A 8 -16.24 -24.68 -30.69
N ARG A 9 -16.29 -24.73 -32.03
CA ARG A 9 -15.12 -25.05 -32.85
C ARG A 9 -14.02 -24.00 -32.71
N ALA A 10 -14.38 -22.71 -32.72
CA ALA A 10 -13.43 -21.63 -32.54
C ALA A 10 -12.82 -21.63 -31.13
N LEU A 11 -13.61 -21.97 -30.10
CA LEU A 11 -13.10 -22.13 -28.73
C LEU A 11 -12.12 -23.30 -28.64
N ALA A 12 -12.46 -24.46 -29.23
CA ALA A 12 -11.52 -25.59 -29.30
C ALA A 12 -10.21 -25.19 -30.01
N GLN A 13 -10.30 -24.39 -31.08
CA GLN A 13 -9.13 -23.88 -31.78
C GLN A 13 -8.32 -22.89 -30.91
N PHE A 14 -8.99 -22.05 -30.13
CA PHE A 14 -8.33 -21.11 -29.22
C PHE A 14 -7.58 -21.83 -28.08
N TYR A 15 -8.16 -22.88 -27.48
CA TYR A 15 -7.55 -23.56 -26.33
C TYR A 15 -6.56 -24.66 -26.71
N HIS A 16 -6.67 -25.28 -27.89
CA HIS A 16 -5.97 -26.55 -28.18
C HIS A 16 -5.09 -26.53 -29.43
N THR A 17 -4.73 -25.36 -29.97
CA THR A 17 -3.93 -25.26 -31.21
C THR A 17 -2.73 -24.32 -31.10
N ASN A 18 -1.96 -24.18 -32.18
CA ASN A 18 -0.76 -23.34 -32.23
C ASN A 18 -1.07 -21.83 -32.19
N SER A 19 -0.05 -21.02 -31.89
CA SER A 19 -0.19 -19.57 -31.66
C SER A 19 -0.83 -18.78 -32.80
N VAL A 20 -0.63 -19.18 -34.06
CA VAL A 20 -1.23 -18.52 -35.22
C VAL A 20 -2.73 -18.78 -35.28
N LEU A 21 -3.13 -20.04 -35.16
CA LEU A 21 -4.54 -20.44 -35.16
C LEU A 21 -5.28 -19.93 -33.92
N GLN A 22 -4.60 -19.79 -32.79
CA GLN A 22 -5.14 -19.15 -31.59
C GLN A 22 -5.44 -17.67 -31.82
N ALA A 23 -4.55 -16.93 -32.49
CA ALA A 23 -4.76 -15.51 -32.78
C ALA A 23 -5.97 -15.30 -33.71
N GLU A 24 -6.12 -16.12 -34.75
CA GLU A 24 -7.26 -16.09 -35.66
C GLU A 24 -8.58 -16.40 -34.93
N ALA A 25 -8.59 -17.46 -34.12
CA ALA A 25 -9.75 -17.85 -33.32
C ALA A 25 -10.11 -16.75 -32.32
N HIS A 26 -9.12 -16.14 -31.66
CA HIS A 26 -9.33 -15.03 -30.73
C HIS A 26 -9.99 -13.84 -31.42
N GLN A 27 -9.44 -13.40 -32.56
CA GLN A 27 -9.98 -12.27 -33.32
C GLN A 27 -11.45 -12.52 -33.73
N TRP A 28 -11.76 -13.73 -34.20
CA TRP A 28 -13.12 -14.10 -34.57
C TRP A 28 -14.04 -14.16 -33.35
N LEU A 29 -13.61 -14.79 -32.25
CA LEU A 29 -14.38 -14.86 -31.00
C LEU A 29 -14.66 -13.46 -30.45
N THR A 30 -13.69 -12.54 -30.45
CA THR A 30 -13.91 -11.14 -30.04
C THR A 30 -14.97 -10.45 -30.90
N ALA A 31 -14.95 -10.65 -32.22
CA ALA A 31 -15.98 -10.11 -33.11
C ALA A 31 -17.37 -10.71 -32.81
N VAL A 32 -17.42 -12.01 -32.50
CA VAL A 32 -18.65 -12.71 -32.10
C VAL A 32 -19.19 -12.15 -30.78
N GLN A 33 -18.33 -11.89 -29.79
CA GLN A 33 -18.73 -11.30 -28.52
C GLN A 33 -19.39 -9.92 -28.71
N CYS A 34 -18.86 -9.10 -29.62
CA CYS A 34 -19.42 -7.78 -29.91
C CYS A 34 -20.74 -7.84 -30.69
N SER A 35 -21.07 -8.97 -31.33
CA SER A 35 -22.28 -9.10 -32.16
C SER A 35 -23.57 -9.05 -31.34
N PRO A 36 -24.70 -8.52 -31.87
CA PRO A 36 -25.99 -8.53 -31.17
C PRO A 36 -26.49 -9.95 -30.83
N ASN A 37 -26.15 -10.94 -31.67
CA ASN A 37 -26.52 -12.35 -31.48
C ASN A 37 -25.99 -12.93 -30.15
N ALA A 38 -24.95 -12.32 -29.58
CA ALA A 38 -24.37 -12.77 -28.32
C ALA A 38 -25.35 -12.66 -27.15
N TRP A 39 -26.31 -11.73 -27.16
CA TRP A 39 -27.35 -11.68 -26.13
C TRP A 39 -28.24 -12.93 -26.08
N SER A 40 -28.31 -13.68 -27.18
CA SER A 40 -29.13 -14.89 -27.29
C SER A 40 -28.32 -16.16 -27.04
N PHE A 41 -27.22 -16.36 -27.77
CA PHE A 41 -26.51 -17.66 -27.72
C PHE A 41 -25.78 -17.90 -26.38
N VAL A 42 -25.47 -16.85 -25.59
CA VAL A 42 -24.78 -17.01 -24.29
C VAL A 42 -25.57 -17.93 -23.36
N TRP A 43 -26.89 -17.87 -23.37
CA TRP A 43 -27.75 -18.71 -22.52
C TRP A 43 -27.73 -20.19 -22.95
N GLU A 44 -27.51 -20.45 -24.24
CA GLU A 44 -27.39 -21.81 -24.77
C GLU A 44 -26.01 -22.42 -24.49
N LEU A 45 -24.96 -21.59 -24.48
CA LEU A 45 -23.61 -21.98 -24.09
C LEU A 45 -23.46 -22.17 -22.57
N LEU A 46 -24.29 -21.49 -21.76
CA LEU A 46 -24.34 -21.67 -20.30
C LEU A 46 -25.07 -22.94 -19.86
N GLN A 47 -25.55 -23.77 -20.79
CA GLN A 47 -26.22 -25.02 -20.40
C GLN A 47 -25.23 -26.04 -19.80
N PRO A 48 -25.65 -26.89 -18.83
CA PRO A 48 -24.76 -27.84 -18.14
C PRO A 48 -24.11 -28.89 -19.05
N ASN A 49 -24.70 -29.15 -20.21
CA ASN A 49 -24.21 -30.11 -21.19
C ASN A 49 -23.08 -29.57 -22.09
N ARG A 50 -22.69 -28.30 -21.91
CA ARG A 50 -21.61 -27.63 -22.65
C ARG A 50 -20.28 -27.76 -21.90
N THR A 51 -19.16 -27.52 -22.59
CA THR A 51 -17.83 -27.60 -21.96
C THR A 51 -17.60 -26.40 -21.03
N CYS A 52 -16.70 -26.55 -20.06
CA CYS A 52 -16.35 -25.47 -19.12
C CYS A 52 -15.83 -24.22 -19.87
N GLU A 53 -15.06 -24.42 -20.94
CA GLU A 53 -14.54 -23.34 -21.79
C GLU A 53 -15.67 -22.56 -22.48
N ALA A 54 -16.68 -23.28 -23.00
CA ALA A 54 -17.86 -22.67 -23.62
C ALA A 54 -18.70 -21.88 -22.60
N GLN A 55 -18.91 -22.44 -21.42
CA GLN A 55 -19.63 -21.79 -20.32
C GLN A 55 -18.89 -20.54 -19.83
N PHE A 56 -17.56 -20.62 -19.68
CA PHE A 56 -16.73 -19.50 -19.28
C PHE A 56 -16.70 -18.38 -20.34
N PHE A 57 -16.60 -18.75 -21.62
CA PHE A 57 -16.72 -17.80 -22.72
C PHE A 57 -18.07 -17.09 -22.70
N ALA A 58 -19.17 -17.82 -22.47
CA ALA A 58 -20.50 -17.26 -22.42
C ALA A 58 -20.67 -16.29 -21.25
N ALA A 59 -20.23 -16.65 -20.04
CA ALA A 59 -20.26 -15.78 -18.87
C ALA A 59 -19.42 -14.51 -19.09
N THR A 60 -18.24 -14.64 -19.70
CA THR A 60 -17.35 -13.50 -20.03
C THR A 60 -17.99 -12.58 -21.07
N THR A 61 -18.64 -13.18 -22.07
CA THR A 61 -19.36 -12.44 -23.11
C THR A 61 -20.54 -11.68 -22.52
N LEU A 62 -21.29 -12.30 -21.61
CA LEU A 62 -22.41 -11.67 -20.92
C LEU A 62 -21.97 -10.47 -20.06
N HIS A 63 -20.89 -10.62 -19.29
CA HIS A 63 -20.30 -9.50 -18.53
C HIS A 63 -19.88 -8.35 -19.46
N MET A 64 -19.14 -8.64 -20.53
CA MET A 64 -18.72 -7.62 -21.51
C MET A 64 -19.91 -6.89 -22.12
N LYS A 65 -20.97 -7.64 -22.49
CA LYS A 65 -22.21 -7.11 -23.03
C LYS A 65 -22.91 -6.15 -22.06
N LEU A 66 -23.03 -6.53 -20.79
CA LEU A 66 -23.62 -5.70 -19.73
C LEU A 66 -22.79 -4.44 -19.45
N MET A 67 -21.47 -4.55 -19.50
CA MET A 67 -20.55 -3.43 -19.25
C MET A 67 -20.49 -2.43 -20.40
N LYS A 68 -20.41 -2.91 -21.65
CA LYS A 68 -20.05 -2.07 -22.81
C LYS A 68 -21.20 -1.84 -23.79
N GLN A 69 -22.19 -2.73 -23.83
CA GLN A 69 -23.23 -2.74 -24.88
C GLN A 69 -24.65 -2.72 -24.28
N TRP A 70 -24.81 -2.16 -23.09
CA TRP A 70 -26.10 -2.07 -22.40
C TRP A 70 -27.20 -1.36 -23.21
N SER A 71 -26.82 -0.40 -24.06
CA SER A 71 -27.75 0.29 -24.96
C SER A 71 -28.47 -0.64 -25.94
N GLU A 72 -27.98 -1.87 -26.15
CA GLU A 72 -28.63 -2.88 -26.98
C GLU A 72 -29.81 -3.57 -26.28
N VAL A 73 -29.93 -3.46 -24.95
CA VAL A 73 -30.98 -4.12 -24.16
C VAL A 73 -32.20 -3.19 -24.02
N PRO A 74 -33.37 -3.55 -24.57
CA PRO A 74 -34.60 -2.80 -24.37
C PRO A 74 -35.05 -2.87 -22.91
N GLN A 75 -35.65 -1.79 -22.40
CA GLN A 75 -36.08 -1.69 -21.01
C GLN A 75 -37.08 -2.79 -20.62
N GLU A 76 -37.91 -3.23 -21.55
CA GLU A 76 -38.89 -4.31 -21.32
C GLU A 76 -38.22 -5.66 -21.02
N GLN A 77 -36.95 -5.83 -21.40
CA GLN A 77 -36.19 -7.05 -21.17
C GLN A 77 -35.41 -7.05 -19.85
N TYR A 78 -35.35 -5.92 -19.13
CA TYR A 78 -34.55 -5.82 -17.90
C TYR A 78 -34.97 -6.84 -16.85
N GLU A 79 -36.28 -7.01 -16.63
CA GLU A 79 -36.78 -7.99 -15.67
C GLU A 79 -36.48 -9.43 -16.10
N ASN A 80 -36.66 -9.75 -17.39
CA ASN A 80 -36.34 -11.09 -17.91
C ASN A 80 -34.84 -11.41 -17.77
N LEU A 81 -33.99 -10.43 -18.07
CA LEU A 81 -32.55 -10.55 -17.97
C LEU A 81 -32.11 -10.74 -16.51
N LYS A 82 -32.70 -9.99 -15.57
CA LYS A 82 -32.49 -10.15 -14.13
C LYS A 82 -32.82 -11.57 -13.69
N THR A 83 -34.02 -12.05 -14.02
CA THR A 83 -34.49 -13.40 -13.64
C THR A 83 -33.56 -14.48 -14.18
N LYS A 84 -33.23 -14.44 -15.49
CA LYS A 84 -32.32 -15.41 -16.11
C LYS A 84 -30.94 -15.41 -15.47
N LEU A 85 -30.38 -14.24 -15.19
CA LEU A 85 -29.05 -14.14 -14.60
C LEU A 85 -29.01 -14.75 -13.19
N LEU A 86 -30.01 -14.46 -12.36
CA LEU A 86 -30.13 -15.04 -11.01
C LEU A 86 -30.37 -16.56 -11.07
N GLU A 87 -31.24 -17.04 -11.95
CA GLU A 87 -31.49 -18.48 -12.15
C GLU A 87 -30.21 -19.23 -12.55
N VAL A 88 -29.43 -18.67 -13.48
CA VAL A 88 -28.16 -19.29 -13.91
C VAL A 88 -27.14 -19.27 -12.77
N ILE A 89 -27.03 -18.19 -11.99
CA ILE A 89 -26.13 -18.16 -10.82
C ILE A 89 -26.49 -19.25 -9.80
N ILE A 90 -27.78 -19.40 -9.50
CA ILE A 90 -28.30 -20.45 -8.61
C ILE A 90 -27.98 -21.84 -9.19
N GLN A 91 -28.16 -22.05 -10.48
CA GLN A 91 -27.83 -23.30 -11.17
C GLN A 91 -26.32 -23.61 -11.10
N TYR A 92 -25.47 -22.61 -11.24
CA TYR A 92 -24.00 -22.74 -11.18
C TYR A 92 -23.43 -22.75 -9.76
N SER A 93 -24.27 -22.71 -8.72
CA SER A 93 -23.81 -22.85 -7.33
C SER A 93 -23.03 -24.15 -7.12
N ALA A 94 -23.40 -25.24 -7.81
CA ALA A 94 -22.68 -26.53 -7.82
C ALA A 94 -21.75 -26.72 -9.04
N GLY A 95 -21.61 -25.71 -9.90
CA GLY A 95 -20.81 -25.75 -11.13
C GLY A 95 -19.35 -25.29 -10.94
N PRO A 96 -18.58 -25.16 -12.04
CA PRO A 96 -17.21 -24.69 -12.00
C PRO A 96 -17.09 -23.28 -11.40
N LYS A 97 -16.27 -23.12 -10.34
CA LYS A 97 -16.10 -21.84 -9.62
C LYS A 97 -15.72 -20.70 -10.57
N ILE A 98 -14.86 -20.93 -11.54
CA ILE A 98 -14.44 -19.91 -12.53
C ILE A 98 -15.61 -19.32 -13.33
N VAL A 99 -16.61 -20.13 -13.67
CA VAL A 99 -17.81 -19.68 -14.39
C VAL A 99 -18.74 -18.93 -13.44
N LEU A 100 -18.96 -19.46 -12.24
CA LEU A 100 -19.79 -18.81 -11.22
C LEU A 100 -19.26 -17.42 -10.85
N ASN A 101 -17.95 -17.27 -10.62
CA ASN A 101 -17.33 -15.97 -10.35
C ASN A 101 -17.65 -15.00 -11.49
N ARG A 102 -17.46 -15.41 -12.75
CA ARG A 102 -17.74 -14.56 -13.91
C ARG A 102 -19.21 -14.17 -14.02
N LEU A 103 -20.14 -15.05 -13.62
CA LEU A 103 -21.57 -14.73 -13.55
C LEU A 103 -21.88 -13.75 -12.41
N CYS A 104 -21.21 -13.83 -11.26
CA CYS A 104 -21.33 -12.85 -10.18
C CYS A 104 -20.83 -11.46 -10.64
N ILE A 105 -19.75 -11.41 -11.42
CA ILE A 105 -19.26 -10.18 -12.05
C ILE A 105 -20.30 -9.63 -13.04
N ALA A 106 -20.90 -10.48 -13.88
CA ALA A 106 -21.98 -10.09 -14.78
C ALA A 106 -23.19 -9.52 -14.01
N LEU A 107 -23.60 -10.16 -12.91
CA LEU A 107 -24.68 -9.66 -12.05
C LEU A 107 -24.36 -8.30 -11.46
N SER A 108 -23.11 -8.09 -11.03
CA SER A 108 -22.65 -6.80 -10.49
C SER A 108 -22.77 -5.67 -11.53
N ALA A 109 -22.33 -5.93 -12.77
CA ALA A 109 -22.52 -4.99 -13.88
C ALA A 109 -24.00 -4.71 -14.17
N PHE A 110 -24.86 -5.73 -14.14
CA PHE A 110 -26.31 -5.56 -14.30
C PHE A 110 -26.93 -4.71 -13.18
N VAL A 111 -26.52 -4.95 -11.94
CA VAL A 111 -26.95 -4.15 -10.78
C VAL A 111 -26.59 -2.68 -11.00
N ILE A 112 -25.34 -2.37 -11.36
CA ILE A 112 -24.90 -1.00 -11.59
C ILE A 112 -25.70 -0.33 -12.73
N GLN A 113 -26.01 -1.04 -13.81
CA GLN A 113 -26.80 -0.49 -14.92
C GLN A 113 -28.24 -0.16 -14.55
N THR A 114 -28.84 -0.95 -13.66
CA THR A 114 -30.27 -0.88 -13.36
C THR A 114 -30.59 -0.13 -12.08
N SER A 115 -29.64 -0.02 -11.16
CA SER A 115 -29.83 0.59 -9.85
C SER A 115 -29.54 2.10 -9.86
N PRO A 116 -30.26 2.94 -9.09
CA PRO A 116 -31.52 2.67 -8.39
C PRO A 116 -32.77 2.83 -9.28
N ARG A 117 -32.61 3.20 -10.55
CA ARG A 117 -33.71 3.71 -11.39
C ARG A 117 -34.75 2.65 -11.76
N PHE A 118 -34.28 1.47 -12.16
CA PHE A 118 -35.13 0.37 -12.62
C PHE A 118 -35.23 -0.73 -11.57
N TRP A 119 -34.11 -1.05 -10.93
CA TRP A 119 -34.10 -1.97 -9.80
C TRP A 119 -33.93 -1.18 -8.50
N THR A 120 -35.06 -0.70 -7.96
CA THR A 120 -35.07 0.01 -6.69
C THR A 120 -34.72 -0.95 -5.55
N ASN A 121 -33.74 -0.61 -4.72
CA ASN A 121 -33.24 -1.42 -3.59
C ASN A 121 -32.54 -2.73 -4.01
N SER A 122 -31.86 -2.73 -5.17
CA SER A 122 -31.19 -3.91 -5.73
C SER A 122 -30.30 -4.65 -4.72
N LEU A 123 -29.49 -3.91 -3.95
CA LEU A 123 -28.63 -4.47 -2.93
C LEU A 123 -29.39 -5.09 -1.76
N GLN A 124 -30.51 -4.48 -1.33
CA GLN A 124 -31.33 -5.06 -0.26
C GLN A 124 -32.00 -6.35 -0.73
N ASP A 125 -32.44 -6.40 -1.99
CA ASP A 125 -33.02 -7.59 -2.58
C ASP A 125 -31.98 -8.71 -2.67
N LEU A 126 -30.73 -8.40 -3.05
CA LEU A 126 -29.64 -9.39 -3.07
C LEU A 126 -29.28 -9.89 -1.66
N LEU A 127 -29.18 -8.99 -0.68
CA LEU A 127 -28.96 -9.35 0.72
C LEU A 127 -30.08 -10.25 1.25
N ASN A 128 -31.31 -10.06 0.81
CA ASN A 128 -32.44 -10.92 1.19
C ASN A 128 -32.43 -12.24 0.42
N LEU A 129 -32.14 -12.22 -0.88
CA LEU A 129 -32.16 -13.41 -1.73
C LEU A 129 -31.13 -14.45 -1.29
N PHE A 130 -29.90 -14.00 -0.97
CA PHE A 130 -28.80 -14.86 -0.57
C PHE A 130 -28.62 -14.95 0.95
N GLN A 131 -29.69 -14.75 1.73
CA GLN A 131 -29.68 -15.07 3.15
C GLN A 131 -29.68 -16.60 3.36
N PRO A 132 -28.99 -17.11 4.40
CA PRO A 132 -29.07 -18.51 4.79
C PRO A 132 -30.53 -18.97 4.96
N GLY A 133 -30.89 -20.10 4.34
CA GLY A 133 -32.23 -20.67 4.40
C GLY A 133 -33.22 -20.21 3.32
N ASN A 134 -32.97 -19.11 2.59
CA ASN A 134 -33.87 -18.65 1.53
C ASN A 134 -33.72 -19.43 0.22
N LEU A 135 -32.57 -20.09 0.01
CA LEU A 135 -32.30 -20.98 -1.12
C LEU A 135 -32.06 -22.41 -0.61
N PRO A 136 -33.12 -23.19 -0.31
CA PRO A 136 -33.00 -24.49 0.37
C PRO A 136 -32.24 -25.55 -0.43
N ASN A 137 -32.08 -25.37 -1.75
CA ASN A 137 -31.37 -26.29 -2.63
C ASN A 137 -29.86 -26.03 -2.70
N ILE A 138 -29.36 -24.99 -2.03
CA ILE A 138 -27.95 -24.58 -2.05
C ILE A 138 -27.42 -24.63 -0.61
N PRO A 139 -26.22 -25.19 -0.37
CA PRO A 139 -25.58 -25.11 0.95
C PRO A 139 -25.49 -23.66 1.44
N GLU A 140 -25.72 -23.42 2.73
CA GLU A 140 -25.70 -22.08 3.30
C GLU A 140 -24.36 -21.36 3.06
N GLU A 141 -23.26 -22.07 3.25
CA GLU A 141 -21.90 -21.57 2.99
C GLU A 141 -21.72 -21.07 1.56
N ARG A 142 -22.27 -21.82 0.59
CA ARG A 142 -22.20 -21.47 -0.83
C ARG A 142 -23.07 -20.27 -1.16
N THR A 143 -24.22 -20.15 -0.50
CA THR A 143 -25.13 -19.00 -0.63
C THR A 143 -24.45 -17.73 -0.12
N ILE A 144 -23.83 -17.79 1.06
CA ILE A 144 -23.04 -16.68 1.63
C ILE A 144 -21.86 -16.35 0.71
N TRP A 145 -21.15 -17.35 0.20
CA TRP A 145 -20.03 -17.13 -0.71
C TRP A 145 -20.44 -16.38 -1.98
N ILE A 146 -21.57 -16.74 -2.61
CA ILE A 146 -22.10 -16.04 -3.80
C ILE A 146 -22.44 -14.58 -3.46
N LEU A 147 -23.10 -14.35 -2.32
CA LEU A 147 -23.42 -13.00 -1.86
C LEU A 147 -22.15 -12.17 -1.69
N LEU A 148 -21.14 -12.71 -1.02
CA LEU A 148 -19.88 -12.00 -0.79
C LEU A 148 -19.14 -11.73 -2.11
N GLU A 149 -19.09 -12.68 -3.05
CA GLU A 149 -18.51 -12.44 -4.38
C GLU A 149 -19.20 -11.29 -5.11
N VAL A 150 -20.54 -11.25 -5.12
CA VAL A 150 -21.29 -10.14 -5.72
C VAL A 150 -21.02 -8.82 -4.98
N LEU A 151 -21.00 -8.84 -3.64
CA LEU A 151 -20.70 -7.64 -2.85
C LEU A 151 -19.28 -7.13 -3.08
N THR A 152 -18.28 -8.01 -3.23
CA THR A 152 -16.90 -7.61 -3.56
C THR A 152 -16.87 -6.88 -4.90
N VAL A 153 -17.53 -7.44 -5.92
CA VAL A 153 -17.37 -6.98 -7.30
C VAL A 153 -18.19 -5.71 -7.61
N ILE A 154 -19.30 -5.45 -6.92
CA ILE A 154 -20.13 -4.28 -7.20
C ILE A 154 -19.35 -2.95 -7.12
N PRO A 155 -18.63 -2.62 -6.04
CA PRO A 155 -17.88 -1.36 -6.02
C PRO A 155 -16.67 -1.36 -6.97
N GLU A 156 -16.04 -2.52 -7.22
CA GLU A 156 -14.93 -2.65 -8.19
C GLU A 156 -15.38 -2.35 -9.62
N GLU A 157 -16.49 -2.95 -10.06
CA GLU A 157 -17.07 -2.68 -11.38
C GLU A 157 -17.55 -1.23 -11.45
N PHE A 158 -18.14 -0.68 -10.38
CA PHE A 158 -18.57 0.72 -10.36
C PHE A 158 -17.41 1.70 -10.64
N GLN A 159 -16.20 1.42 -10.14
CA GLN A 159 -15.02 2.26 -10.39
C GLN A 159 -14.50 2.21 -11.84
N THR A 160 -14.73 1.10 -12.55
CA THR A 160 -14.22 0.88 -13.92
C THR A 160 -15.28 1.12 -15.00
N MET A 161 -16.55 1.12 -14.61
CA MET A 161 -17.69 1.24 -15.51
C MET A 161 -17.87 2.68 -16.00
N THR A 162 -17.97 2.86 -17.33
CA THR A 162 -18.26 4.17 -17.91
C THR A 162 -19.77 4.44 -17.88
N LEU A 163 -20.19 5.30 -16.94
CA LEU A 163 -21.58 5.68 -16.75
C LEU A 163 -21.81 7.16 -17.11
N GLY A 164 -23.05 7.52 -17.43
CA GLY A 164 -23.41 8.93 -17.51
C GLY A 164 -23.42 9.57 -16.11
N GLN A 165 -22.90 10.79 -15.96
CA GLN A 165 -22.70 11.46 -14.66
C GLN A 165 -23.91 11.40 -13.71
N ALA A 166 -25.13 11.63 -14.23
CA ALA A 166 -26.34 11.60 -13.41
C ALA A 166 -26.71 10.20 -12.91
N HIS A 167 -26.34 9.14 -13.65
CA HIS A 167 -26.53 7.76 -13.23
C HIS A 167 -25.43 7.34 -12.25
N GLU A 168 -24.18 7.67 -12.56
CA GLU A 168 -23.02 7.42 -11.69
C GLU A 168 -23.22 8.00 -10.28
N GLN A 169 -23.65 9.26 -10.17
CA GLN A 169 -23.96 9.89 -8.88
C GLN A 169 -25.11 9.20 -8.15
N SER A 170 -26.09 8.68 -8.89
CA SER A 170 -27.25 7.99 -8.30
C SER A 170 -26.85 6.63 -7.74
N VAL A 171 -26.05 5.86 -8.50
CA VAL A 171 -25.48 4.58 -8.05
C VAL A 171 -24.59 4.82 -6.83
N ARG A 172 -23.68 5.80 -6.89
CA ARG A 172 -22.79 6.13 -5.77
C ARG A 172 -23.57 6.35 -4.48
N ARG A 173 -24.62 7.19 -4.50
CA ARG A 173 -25.44 7.45 -3.30
C ARG A 173 -26.10 6.19 -2.75
N GLU A 174 -26.54 5.29 -3.63
CA GLU A 174 -27.13 4.02 -3.22
C GLU A 174 -26.09 3.08 -2.56
N LEU A 175 -24.89 2.97 -3.16
CA LEU A 175 -23.79 2.20 -2.57
C LEU A 175 -23.41 2.76 -1.19
N GLU A 176 -23.24 4.09 -1.10
CA GLU A 176 -22.95 4.79 0.16
C GLU A 176 -24.02 4.53 1.22
N GLN A 177 -25.30 4.55 0.84
CA GLN A 177 -26.43 4.30 1.74
C GLN A 177 -26.45 2.86 2.29
N VAL A 178 -26.05 1.87 1.48
CA VAL A 178 -26.08 0.45 1.85
C VAL A 178 -24.79 0.00 2.55
N THR A 179 -23.68 0.74 2.39
CA THR A 179 -22.37 0.44 2.99
C THR A 179 -22.43 0.03 4.47
N PRO A 180 -23.16 0.74 5.37
CA PRO A 180 -23.24 0.34 6.77
C PRO A 180 -23.83 -1.06 7.01
N LYS A 181 -24.79 -1.47 6.18
CA LYS A 181 -25.40 -2.80 6.28
C LYS A 181 -24.44 -3.89 5.81
N VAL A 182 -23.67 -3.62 4.76
CA VAL A 182 -22.64 -4.54 4.24
C VAL A 182 -21.54 -4.75 5.27
N ILE A 183 -21.05 -3.67 5.89
CA ILE A 183 -20.05 -3.74 6.96
C ILE A 183 -20.59 -4.55 8.14
N SER A 184 -21.82 -4.29 8.61
CA SER A 184 -22.43 -5.04 9.71
C SER A 184 -22.61 -6.53 9.40
N LEU A 185 -22.99 -6.87 8.16
CA LEU A 185 -23.02 -8.26 7.70
C LEU A 185 -21.64 -8.89 7.79
N ILE A 186 -20.61 -8.22 7.26
CA ILE A 186 -19.24 -8.73 7.26
C ILE A 186 -18.73 -8.93 8.69
N GLU A 187 -18.95 -7.96 9.58
CA GLU A 187 -18.60 -8.10 11.01
C GLU A 187 -19.23 -9.37 11.63
N SER A 188 -20.51 -9.64 11.34
CA SER A 188 -21.18 -10.84 11.84
C SER A 188 -20.60 -12.15 11.26
N LEU A 189 -20.11 -12.13 10.02
CA LEU A 189 -19.47 -13.28 9.40
C LEU A 189 -18.05 -13.52 9.95
N LEU A 190 -17.33 -12.45 10.31
CA LEU A 190 -16.02 -12.55 10.95
C LEU A 190 -16.09 -13.12 12.37
N GLU A 191 -17.27 -13.09 13.00
CA GLU A 191 -17.56 -13.70 14.30
C GLU A 191 -17.78 -15.22 14.25
N TYR A 192 -17.88 -15.81 13.06
CA TYR A 192 -18.01 -17.24 12.93
C TYR A 192 -16.80 -17.95 13.56
N PRO A 193 -17.01 -19.13 14.20
CA PRO A 193 -15.93 -19.87 14.84
C PRO A 193 -14.86 -20.22 13.81
N ASP A 194 -13.60 -20.19 14.20
CA ASP A 194 -12.48 -20.49 13.31
C ASP A 194 -12.37 -22.00 13.05
N ASN A 195 -12.90 -22.47 11.93
CA ASN A 195 -12.82 -23.85 11.50
C ASN A 195 -12.78 -23.96 9.96
N ALA A 196 -12.47 -25.15 9.43
CA ALA A 196 -12.26 -25.35 7.99
C ALA A 196 -13.47 -24.96 7.11
N ALA A 197 -14.70 -25.04 7.63
CA ALA A 197 -15.91 -24.70 6.86
C ALA A 197 -16.14 -23.18 6.79
N THR A 198 -15.79 -22.45 7.84
CA THR A 198 -16.02 -21.01 7.96
C THR A 198 -14.81 -20.18 7.52
N GLN A 199 -13.61 -20.76 7.43
CA GLN A 199 -12.39 -20.05 7.05
C GLN A 199 -12.49 -19.42 5.65
N GLU A 200 -13.03 -20.15 4.65
CA GLU A 200 -13.23 -19.60 3.31
C GLU A 200 -14.25 -18.44 3.33
N ILE A 201 -15.30 -18.53 4.14
CA ILE A 201 -16.30 -17.46 4.30
C ILE A 201 -15.67 -16.23 4.94
N ARG A 202 -14.89 -16.39 6.02
CA ARG A 202 -14.22 -15.28 6.71
C ARG A 202 -13.24 -14.58 5.77
N ALA A 203 -12.41 -15.33 5.06
CA ALA A 203 -11.48 -14.79 4.07
C ALA A 203 -12.21 -14.04 2.94
N GLN A 204 -13.32 -14.60 2.44
CA GLN A 204 -14.14 -13.94 1.42
C GLN A 204 -14.85 -12.69 1.98
N ALA A 205 -15.21 -12.67 3.25
CA ALA A 205 -15.83 -11.52 3.90
C ALA A 205 -14.86 -10.35 4.08
N VAL A 206 -13.59 -10.64 4.43
CA VAL A 206 -12.52 -9.62 4.42
C VAL A 206 -12.30 -9.07 3.02
N LYS A 207 -12.22 -9.93 1.99
CA LYS A 207 -12.14 -9.48 0.59
C LYS A 207 -13.29 -8.56 0.21
N ALA A 208 -14.51 -8.93 0.60
CA ALA A 208 -15.69 -8.16 0.30
C ALA A 208 -15.72 -6.80 0.99
N VAL A 209 -15.04 -6.57 2.13
CA VAL A 209 -15.11 -5.29 2.83
C VAL A 209 -14.23 -4.20 2.22
N VAL A 210 -13.08 -4.60 1.66
CA VAL A 210 -12.06 -3.69 1.09
C VAL A 210 -12.66 -2.68 0.10
N PRO A 211 -13.37 -3.10 -0.98
CA PRO A 211 -13.88 -2.16 -1.97
C PRO A 211 -15.01 -1.26 -1.43
N TRP A 212 -15.69 -1.66 -0.36
CA TRP A 212 -16.70 -0.81 0.31
C TRP A 212 -16.07 0.24 1.22
N LEU A 213 -14.98 -0.11 1.92
CA LEU A 213 -14.21 0.86 2.69
C LEU A 213 -13.60 1.93 1.79
N ALA A 214 -13.11 1.53 0.61
CA ALA A 214 -12.56 2.43 -0.40
C ALA A 214 -13.55 3.48 -0.94
N LEU A 215 -14.88 3.26 -0.80
CA LEU A 215 -15.89 4.27 -1.16
C LEU A 215 -15.85 5.49 -0.21
N GLY A 216 -15.31 5.35 1.00
CA GLY A 216 -15.16 6.45 1.97
C GLY A 216 -16.49 6.98 2.54
N ALA A 217 -17.53 6.14 2.53
CA ALA A 217 -18.89 6.54 2.91
C ALA A 217 -19.23 6.28 4.38
N HIS A 218 -18.53 5.32 5.00
CA HIS A 218 -18.85 4.83 6.33
C HIS A 218 -18.19 5.68 7.42
N PRO A 219 -18.89 6.07 8.50
CA PRO A 219 -18.28 6.84 9.57
C PRO A 219 -17.10 6.07 10.20
N LEU A 220 -15.95 6.74 10.34
CA LEU A 220 -14.74 6.12 10.90
C LEU A 220 -14.95 5.48 12.28
N ILE A 221 -15.80 6.09 13.12
CA ILE A 221 -16.15 5.58 14.45
C ILE A 221 -16.78 4.18 14.37
N ALA A 222 -17.56 3.90 13.32
CA ALA A 222 -18.20 2.61 13.15
C ALA A 222 -17.22 1.54 12.62
N CYS A 223 -16.06 1.93 12.08
CA CYS A 223 -15.00 1.00 11.69
C CYS A 223 -14.16 0.46 12.87
N ILE A 224 -14.35 0.96 14.09
CA ILE A 224 -13.52 0.55 15.25
C ILE A 224 -13.69 -0.94 15.54
N HIS A 225 -14.92 -1.43 15.57
CA HIS A 225 -15.20 -2.83 15.86
C HIS A 225 -14.70 -3.74 14.72
N LEU A 226 -14.94 -3.38 13.47
CA LEU A 226 -14.34 -4.03 12.30
C LEU A 226 -12.81 -4.10 12.40
N SER A 227 -12.14 -3.01 12.82
CA SER A 227 -10.68 -2.99 13.00
C SER A 227 -10.21 -4.04 14.02
N GLN A 228 -10.94 -4.22 15.12
CA GLN A 228 -10.64 -5.25 16.12
C GLN A 228 -10.78 -6.66 15.53
N LYS A 229 -11.81 -6.90 14.72
CA LYS A 229 -12.01 -8.20 14.05
C LYS A 229 -10.91 -8.48 13.03
N LEU A 230 -10.53 -7.48 12.23
CA LEU A 230 -9.43 -7.61 11.26
C LEU A 230 -8.09 -7.90 11.97
N VAL A 231 -7.77 -7.18 13.05
CA VAL A 231 -6.58 -7.49 13.87
C VAL A 231 -6.65 -8.89 14.47
N SER A 232 -7.83 -9.36 14.89
CA SER A 232 -7.97 -10.74 15.39
C SER A 232 -7.69 -11.79 14.31
N MET A 233 -8.08 -11.53 13.05
CA MET A 233 -7.78 -12.38 11.90
C MET A 233 -6.27 -12.44 11.63
N ILE A 234 -5.59 -11.29 11.63
CA ILE A 234 -4.13 -11.20 11.46
C ILE A 234 -3.41 -12.00 12.55
N ASN A 235 -3.86 -11.91 13.81
CA ASN A 235 -3.27 -12.69 14.90
C ASN A 235 -3.43 -14.21 14.69
N ILE A 236 -4.57 -14.67 14.17
CA ILE A 236 -4.77 -16.08 13.82
C ILE A 236 -3.82 -16.50 12.70
N GLN A 237 -3.78 -15.71 11.61
CA GLN A 237 -2.91 -15.96 10.45
C GLN A 237 -1.43 -15.97 10.80
N SER A 238 -1.00 -15.20 11.82
CA SER A 238 0.41 -15.18 12.26
C SER A 238 0.94 -16.54 12.71
N THR A 239 0.05 -17.52 12.98
CA THR A 239 0.43 -18.89 13.33
C THR A 239 0.75 -19.77 12.11
N ASP A 240 0.35 -19.35 10.91
CA ASP A 240 0.62 -20.03 9.64
C ASP A 240 1.67 -19.24 8.84
N LEU A 241 2.83 -19.85 8.62
CA LEU A 241 3.93 -19.21 7.90
C LEU A 241 3.63 -18.95 6.41
N THR A 242 2.57 -19.51 5.85
CA THR A 242 2.18 -19.32 4.43
C THR A 242 1.26 -18.13 4.21
N GLU A 243 0.62 -17.63 5.27
CA GLU A 243 -0.33 -16.52 5.20
C GLU A 243 0.41 -15.17 5.21
N SER A 244 0.00 -14.25 4.33
CA SER A 244 0.63 -12.93 4.20
C SER A 244 -0.13 -11.80 4.90
N CYS A 245 -1.38 -12.04 5.34
CA CYS A 245 -2.34 -11.06 5.88
C CYS A 245 -2.56 -9.80 5.01
N GLU A 246 -2.31 -9.91 3.70
CA GLU A 246 -2.37 -8.79 2.75
C GLU A 246 -3.77 -8.14 2.69
N ILE A 247 -4.83 -8.93 2.73
CA ILE A 247 -6.19 -8.44 2.52
C ILE A 247 -6.73 -7.76 3.79
N GLU A 248 -6.40 -8.31 4.95
CA GLU A 248 -6.73 -7.73 6.26
C GLU A 248 -6.01 -6.39 6.47
N THR A 249 -4.73 -6.34 6.12
CA THR A 249 -3.93 -5.11 6.20
C THR A 249 -4.36 -4.07 5.17
N GLU A 250 -4.79 -4.49 3.98
CA GLU A 250 -5.41 -3.60 2.99
C GLU A 250 -6.74 -3.01 3.51
N ALA A 251 -7.61 -3.82 4.12
CA ALA A 251 -8.85 -3.34 4.73
C ALA A 251 -8.58 -2.32 5.85
N LEU A 252 -7.61 -2.60 6.73
CA LEU A 252 -7.17 -1.65 7.76
C LEU A 252 -6.57 -0.38 7.15
N THR A 253 -5.85 -0.51 6.04
CA THR A 253 -5.29 0.63 5.30
C THR A 253 -6.40 1.54 4.81
N GLN A 254 -7.45 1.00 4.18
CA GLN A 254 -8.62 1.78 3.75
C GLN A 254 -9.31 2.52 4.91
N ILE A 255 -9.34 1.92 6.12
CA ILE A 255 -9.90 2.56 7.32
C ILE A 255 -9.02 3.75 7.76
N VAL A 256 -7.71 3.56 7.81
CA VAL A 256 -6.80 4.62 8.30
C VAL A 256 -6.60 5.72 7.25
N THR A 257 -6.76 5.46 5.96
CA THR A 257 -6.69 6.47 4.90
C THR A 257 -8.05 7.05 4.53
N HIS A 258 -9.08 6.84 5.36
CA HIS A 258 -10.44 7.31 5.09
C HIS A 258 -10.49 8.84 4.86
N PRO A 259 -11.26 9.36 3.88
CA PRO A 259 -11.26 10.79 3.52
C PRO A 259 -11.57 11.75 4.68
N ASN A 260 -12.40 11.31 5.64
CA ASN A 260 -12.83 12.11 6.80
C ASN A 260 -11.99 11.90 8.07
N THR A 261 -10.81 11.31 7.99
CA THR A 261 -9.90 11.08 9.13
C THR A 261 -9.61 12.35 9.95
N HIS A 262 -9.37 13.48 9.28
CA HIS A 262 -9.09 14.77 9.91
C HIS A 262 -10.22 15.30 10.81
N HIS A 263 -11.47 14.90 10.57
CA HIS A 263 -12.62 15.27 11.40
C HIS A 263 -12.76 14.40 12.66
N HIS A 264 -12.07 13.25 12.73
CA HIS A 264 -12.25 12.25 13.77
C HIS A 264 -10.93 11.77 14.42
N PRO A 265 -10.07 12.69 14.92
CA PRO A 265 -8.75 12.34 15.45
C PRO A 265 -8.79 11.34 16.61
N ARG A 266 -9.82 11.40 17.48
CA ARG A 266 -9.99 10.44 18.60
C ARG A 266 -10.29 9.02 18.12
N ALA A 267 -11.16 8.88 17.12
CA ALA A 267 -11.46 7.56 16.55
C ALA A 267 -10.23 6.97 15.87
N LEU A 268 -9.46 7.82 15.19
CA LEU A 268 -8.22 7.40 14.55
C LEU A 268 -7.14 6.98 15.57
N LEU A 269 -7.03 7.65 16.71
CA LEU A 269 -6.17 7.20 17.82
C LEU A 269 -6.62 5.87 18.42
N GLN A 270 -7.93 5.60 18.48
CA GLN A 270 -8.45 4.30 18.90
C GLN A 270 -8.11 3.20 17.89
N VAL A 271 -8.20 3.49 16.58
CA VAL A 271 -7.75 2.56 15.54
C VAL A 271 -6.24 2.32 15.65
N LEU A 272 -5.44 3.37 15.92
CA LEU A 272 -4.01 3.22 16.18
C LEU A 272 -3.74 2.28 17.34
N ASP A 273 -4.42 2.47 18.47
CA ASP A 273 -4.29 1.61 19.66
C ASP A 273 -4.64 0.13 19.35
N ILE A 274 -5.57 -0.10 18.43
CA ILE A 274 -5.96 -1.45 17.97
C ILE A 274 -4.89 -2.09 17.08
N ILE A 275 -4.29 -1.36 16.13
CA ILE A 275 -3.33 -1.91 15.16
C ILE A 275 -1.90 -1.98 15.70
N LEU A 276 -1.52 -1.08 16.61
CA LEU A 276 -0.14 -0.97 17.10
C LEU A 276 0.40 -2.22 17.80
N PRO A 277 -0.40 -3.05 18.50
CA PRO A 277 0.03 -4.36 19.01
C PRO A 277 0.57 -5.32 17.94
N LEU A 278 0.17 -5.18 16.67
CA LEU A 278 0.67 -6.03 15.57
C LEU A 278 2.19 -5.97 15.41
N ARG A 279 2.85 -4.89 15.87
CA ARG A 279 4.32 -4.77 15.88
C ARG A 279 5.03 -5.95 16.57
N GLN A 280 4.38 -6.60 17.54
CA GLN A 280 4.96 -7.73 18.28
C GLN A 280 5.05 -8.99 17.41
N LEU A 281 4.18 -9.13 16.40
CA LEU A 281 4.19 -10.24 15.47
C LEU A 281 5.39 -10.15 14.52
N VAL A 282 5.83 -8.92 14.20
CA VAL A 282 6.95 -8.68 13.29
C VAL A 282 8.28 -9.20 13.84
N VAL A 283 8.53 -9.05 15.14
CA VAL A 283 9.82 -9.40 15.76
C VAL A 283 10.19 -10.88 15.62
N ASN A 284 9.18 -11.75 15.58
CA ASN A 284 9.36 -13.21 15.63
C ASN A 284 8.92 -13.91 14.34
N CYS A 285 8.58 -13.17 13.28
CA CYS A 285 8.06 -13.74 12.04
C CYS A 285 9.18 -13.85 10.99
N GLU A 286 9.35 -15.06 10.44
CA GLU A 286 10.30 -15.30 9.35
C GLU A 286 9.70 -14.98 7.97
N ASN A 287 8.36 -14.98 7.86
CA ASN A 287 7.67 -14.66 6.62
C ASN A 287 7.82 -13.16 6.30
N GLN A 288 8.62 -12.85 5.29
CA GLN A 288 8.91 -11.48 4.88
C GLN A 288 7.69 -10.76 4.32
N ASP A 289 6.80 -11.46 3.61
CA ASP A 289 5.58 -10.85 3.06
C ASP A 289 4.62 -10.44 4.18
N PHE A 290 4.46 -11.29 5.20
CA PHE A 290 3.69 -10.97 6.40
C PHE A 290 4.27 -9.74 7.12
N VAL A 291 5.58 -9.74 7.39
CA VAL A 291 6.28 -8.62 8.03
C VAL A 291 6.11 -7.32 7.23
N MET A 292 6.28 -7.40 5.90
CA MET A 292 6.14 -6.26 5.00
C MET A 292 4.72 -5.66 5.04
N ASN A 293 3.67 -6.48 5.06
CA ASN A 293 2.30 -6.01 5.09
C ASN A 293 1.95 -5.30 6.40
N ILE A 294 2.43 -5.79 7.54
CA ILE A 294 2.28 -5.10 8.83
C ILE A 294 3.03 -3.76 8.83
N TYR A 295 4.28 -3.73 8.33
CA TYR A 295 5.03 -2.48 8.24
C TYR A 295 4.34 -1.47 7.33
N LYS A 296 3.86 -1.88 6.14
CA LYS A 296 3.12 -1.00 5.22
C LYS A 296 1.89 -0.37 5.88
N LEU A 297 1.11 -1.14 6.65
CA LEU A 297 -0.04 -0.60 7.38
C LEU A 297 0.37 0.49 8.38
N LEU A 298 1.39 0.22 9.20
CA LEU A 298 1.87 1.17 10.22
C LEU A 298 2.50 2.41 9.59
N ILE A 299 3.26 2.24 8.50
CA ILE A 299 3.89 3.33 7.75
C ILE A 299 2.82 4.20 7.12
N THR A 300 1.85 3.62 6.43
CA THR A 300 0.74 4.35 5.82
C THR A 300 -0.03 5.17 6.85
N PHE A 301 -0.26 4.63 8.06
CA PHE A 301 -0.83 5.41 9.16
C PHE A 301 0.06 6.61 9.50
N GLY A 302 1.36 6.38 9.70
CA GLY A 302 2.32 7.41 10.09
C GLY A 302 2.42 8.56 9.07
N GLU A 303 2.55 8.20 7.80
CA GLU A 303 2.64 9.15 6.68
C GLU A 303 1.35 9.94 6.48
N SER A 304 0.19 9.29 6.62
CA SER A 304 -1.11 9.96 6.44
C SER A 304 -1.46 10.92 7.59
N HIS A 305 -0.92 10.69 8.79
CA HIS A 305 -1.39 11.33 10.03
C HIS A 305 -0.28 11.96 10.86
N THR A 306 0.81 12.38 10.23
CA THR A 306 1.97 12.98 10.91
C THR A 306 1.58 14.16 11.81
N LYS A 307 0.68 15.04 11.34
CA LYS A 307 0.14 16.16 12.13
C LYS A 307 -0.58 15.69 13.40
N LEU A 308 -1.34 14.60 13.32
CA LEU A 308 -2.00 14.01 14.50
C LEU A 308 -0.97 13.47 15.49
N LEU A 309 0.08 12.79 15.00
CA LEU A 309 1.14 12.27 15.86
C LEU A 309 1.83 13.40 16.63
N ILE A 310 2.25 14.46 15.93
CA ILE A 310 2.93 15.62 16.53
C ILE A 310 2.05 16.26 17.62
N ASN A 311 0.76 16.48 17.34
CA ASN A 311 -0.17 17.06 18.31
C ASN A 311 -0.46 16.15 19.51
N THR A 312 -0.33 14.83 19.32
CA THR A 312 -0.55 13.81 20.34
C THR A 312 0.63 13.71 21.31
N LEU A 313 1.85 14.03 20.89
CA LEU A 313 3.03 14.03 21.77
C LEU A 313 2.85 15.01 22.94
N GLY A 314 3.27 14.57 24.13
CA GLY A 314 3.08 15.32 25.38
C GLY A 314 1.62 15.42 25.86
N THR A 315 0.72 14.58 25.34
CA THR A 315 -0.64 14.39 25.88
C THR A 315 -0.77 13.04 26.60
N GLU A 316 -1.96 12.73 27.13
CA GLU A 316 -2.27 11.42 27.70
C GLU A 316 -2.09 10.24 26.72
N HIS A 317 -2.17 10.50 25.41
CA HIS A 317 -2.00 9.50 24.35
C HIS A 317 -0.58 9.49 23.74
N SER A 318 0.39 10.19 24.33
CA SER A 318 1.77 10.31 23.81
C SER A 318 2.41 8.95 23.53
N ALA A 319 2.16 7.96 24.38
CA ALA A 319 2.71 6.61 24.24
C ALA A 319 2.35 5.94 22.91
N LEU A 320 1.19 6.22 22.31
CA LEU A 320 0.79 5.68 21.01
C LEU A 320 1.67 6.25 19.89
N ALA A 321 1.83 7.58 19.86
CA ALA A 321 2.65 8.26 18.87
C ALA A 321 4.13 7.86 19.00
N GLU A 322 4.66 7.83 20.22
CA GLU A 322 6.04 7.42 20.50
C GLU A 322 6.29 5.97 20.05
N THR A 323 5.36 5.06 20.36
CA THR A 323 5.49 3.65 19.98
C THR A 323 5.45 3.49 18.45
N LEU A 324 4.61 4.26 17.74
CA LEU A 324 4.58 4.21 16.28
C LEU A 324 5.89 4.73 15.67
N ILE A 325 6.43 5.86 16.16
CA ILE A 325 7.73 6.39 15.74
C ILE A 325 8.83 5.35 16.00
N HIS A 326 8.79 4.66 17.14
CA HIS A 326 9.72 3.57 17.43
C HIS A 326 9.57 2.39 16.47
N CYS A 327 8.36 2.07 15.99
CA CYS A 327 8.16 1.05 14.96
C CYS A 327 8.84 1.43 13.64
N MET A 328 8.86 2.72 13.28
CA MET A 328 9.59 3.21 12.08
C MET A 328 11.09 3.01 12.24
N LEU A 329 11.64 3.32 13.42
CA LEU A 329 13.04 3.03 13.74
C LEU A 329 13.33 1.53 13.72
N GLN A 330 12.42 0.70 14.23
CA GLN A 330 12.57 -0.75 14.18
C GLN A 330 12.63 -1.26 12.75
N CYS A 331 11.73 -0.79 11.88
CA CYS A 331 11.69 -1.15 10.45
C CYS A 331 12.99 -0.80 9.73
N ILE A 332 13.50 0.43 9.90
CA ILE A 332 14.76 0.84 9.25
C ILE A 332 16.00 0.13 9.82
N SER A 333 15.94 -0.26 11.10
CA SER A 333 16.98 -1.02 11.78
C SER A 333 16.97 -2.53 11.47
N THR A 334 16.12 -2.99 10.54
CA THR A 334 16.05 -4.41 10.14
C THR A 334 17.45 -4.93 9.81
N LYS A 335 17.80 -6.04 10.48
CA LYS A 335 19.12 -6.67 10.39
C LYS A 335 19.32 -7.26 9.00
N GLY A 336 20.56 -7.19 8.53
CA GLY A 336 20.94 -7.69 7.20
C GLY A 336 21.28 -6.57 6.22
N GLN A 337 21.93 -6.97 5.13
CA GLN A 337 22.34 -6.10 4.05
C GLN A 337 21.21 -5.96 3.02
N TYR A 338 20.74 -4.73 2.82
CA TYR A 338 19.85 -4.41 1.71
C TYR A 338 20.61 -4.57 0.37
N PRO A 339 19.99 -5.11 -0.70
CA PRO A 339 18.65 -5.73 -0.77
C PRO A 339 18.65 -7.25 -0.55
N ARG A 340 19.78 -7.87 -0.20
CA ARG A 340 19.95 -9.32 -0.20
C ARG A 340 19.23 -10.00 0.97
N ASP A 341 19.49 -9.51 2.18
CA ASP A 341 19.03 -10.14 3.40
C ASP A 341 17.67 -9.59 3.86
N GLU A 342 17.38 -8.34 3.49
CA GLU A 342 16.14 -7.65 3.84
C GLU A 342 15.75 -6.61 2.79
N CYS A 343 14.44 -6.33 2.68
CA CYS A 343 13.89 -5.36 1.72
C CYS A 343 12.96 -4.31 2.36
N HIS A 344 12.91 -4.25 3.69
CA HIS A 344 11.93 -3.48 4.45
C HIS A 344 12.44 -2.11 4.87
N SER A 345 13.75 -1.98 5.13
CA SER A 345 14.31 -0.77 5.74
C SER A 345 14.05 0.50 4.95
N LYS A 346 13.97 0.39 3.61
CA LYS A 346 13.66 1.49 2.70
C LYS A 346 12.23 2.06 2.82
N LEU A 347 11.30 1.30 3.42
CA LEU A 347 9.88 1.66 3.41
C LEU A 347 9.56 2.91 4.23
N THR A 348 10.45 3.31 5.16
CA THR A 348 10.20 4.41 6.10
C THR A 348 10.77 5.77 5.68
N PHE A 349 11.47 5.86 4.55
CA PHE A 349 12.11 7.12 4.14
C PHE A 349 11.09 8.26 3.94
N GLY A 350 9.93 7.96 3.33
CA GLY A 350 8.84 8.93 3.15
C GLY A 350 8.34 9.49 4.47
N PHE A 351 8.05 8.62 5.44
CA PHE A 351 7.66 9.01 6.80
C PHE A 351 8.62 10.00 7.45
N TRP A 352 9.93 9.75 7.39
CA TRP A 352 10.91 10.66 8.02
C TRP A 352 10.95 12.02 7.33
N TYR A 353 10.85 12.07 6.01
CA TYR A 353 10.74 13.35 5.30
C TYR A 353 9.50 14.14 5.75
N ILE A 354 8.32 13.51 5.75
CA ILE A 354 7.04 14.14 6.12
C ILE A 354 7.05 14.59 7.58
N LEU A 355 7.59 13.77 8.50
CA LEU A 355 7.68 14.10 9.92
C LEU A 355 8.58 15.31 10.19
N GLN A 356 9.70 15.42 9.48
CA GLN A 356 10.58 16.58 9.60
C GLN A 356 9.87 17.84 9.10
N ASP A 357 9.29 17.79 7.91
CA ASP A 357 8.62 18.93 7.28
C ASP A 357 7.45 19.45 8.14
N GLU A 358 6.55 18.57 8.59
CA GLU A 358 5.41 18.93 9.44
C GLU A 358 5.86 19.49 10.79
N LEU A 359 6.91 18.94 11.41
CA LEU A 359 7.42 19.47 12.67
C LEU A 359 8.03 20.86 12.48
N THR A 360 8.85 21.05 11.44
CA THR A 360 9.51 22.35 11.19
C THR A 360 8.54 23.45 10.74
N SER A 361 7.43 23.08 10.09
CA SER A 361 6.37 24.01 9.69
C SER A 361 5.33 24.26 10.79
N SER A 362 5.37 23.50 11.89
CA SER A 362 4.44 23.66 13.02
C SER A 362 4.65 24.96 13.80
N ASP A 363 3.59 25.42 14.46
CA ASP A 363 3.65 26.56 15.38
C ASP A 363 4.69 26.33 16.50
N LYS A 364 5.29 27.42 16.99
CA LYS A 364 6.35 27.39 18.02
C LYS A 364 5.97 26.56 19.25
N ASP A 365 4.73 26.67 19.71
CA ASP A 365 4.24 25.95 20.89
C ASP A 365 4.16 24.43 20.64
N ILE A 366 3.69 24.04 19.45
CA ILE A 366 3.63 22.62 19.02
C ILE A 366 5.05 22.08 18.88
N TYR A 367 5.93 22.83 18.21
CA TYR A 367 7.34 22.47 18.05
C TYR A 367 8.01 22.22 19.41
N GLN A 368 7.87 23.14 20.37
CA GLN A 368 8.47 23.02 21.70
C GLN A 368 7.95 21.80 22.47
N LYS A 369 6.66 21.48 22.31
CA LYS A 369 6.03 20.32 22.97
C LYS A 369 6.46 18.99 22.38
N ALA A 370 6.57 18.89 21.05
CA ALA A 370 6.85 17.63 20.34
C ALA A 370 8.35 17.33 20.18
N SER A 371 9.19 18.37 20.10
CA SER A 371 10.64 18.25 19.91
C SER A 371 11.37 17.32 20.91
N PRO A 372 11.04 17.30 22.22
CA PRO A 372 11.67 16.39 23.17
C PRO A 372 11.50 14.91 22.85
N TYR A 373 10.50 14.54 22.05
CA TYR A 373 10.23 13.16 21.63
C TYR A 373 10.78 12.87 20.23
N ILE A 374 10.66 13.83 19.31
CA ILE A 374 11.04 13.65 17.91
C ILE A 374 12.55 13.79 17.70
N ILE A 375 13.20 14.80 18.30
CA ILE A 375 14.65 15.02 18.10
C ILE A 375 15.48 13.79 18.53
N PRO A 376 15.22 13.12 19.67
CA PRO A 376 15.92 11.88 20.00
C PRO A 376 15.71 10.75 18.98
N ALA A 377 14.50 10.63 18.40
CA ALA A 377 14.24 9.66 17.35
C ALA A 377 15.08 9.93 16.10
N TYR A 378 15.24 11.19 15.68
CA TYR A 378 16.14 11.56 14.57
C TYR A 378 17.61 11.30 14.89
N LYS A 379 18.05 11.47 16.14
CA LYS A 379 19.42 11.11 16.56
C LYS A 379 19.65 9.59 16.42
N GLN A 380 18.69 8.79 16.88
CA GLN A 380 18.74 7.34 16.69
C GLN A 380 18.72 6.96 15.20
N LEU A 381 17.90 7.64 14.40
CA LEU A 381 17.83 7.46 12.97
C LEU A 381 19.18 7.73 12.28
N CYS A 382 19.88 8.81 12.64
CA CYS A 382 21.23 9.10 12.13
C CYS A 382 22.19 7.93 12.35
N SER A 383 22.17 7.35 13.56
CA SER A 383 23.00 6.19 13.91
C SER A 383 22.65 4.97 13.06
N ILE A 384 21.36 4.71 12.84
CA ILE A 384 20.88 3.58 12.02
C ILE A 384 21.28 3.79 10.55
N LEU A 385 21.00 4.95 9.99
CA LEU A 385 21.29 5.29 8.59
C LEU A 385 22.79 5.22 8.29
N LEU A 386 23.64 5.71 9.20
CA LEU A 386 25.09 5.58 9.08
C LEU A 386 25.52 4.12 9.00
N VAL A 387 24.94 3.23 9.81
CA VAL A 387 25.23 1.79 9.74
C VAL A 387 24.69 1.17 8.46
N LYS A 388 23.47 1.51 8.03
CA LYS A 388 22.83 0.96 6.82
C LYS A 388 23.46 1.47 5.52
N SER A 389 24.14 2.62 5.55
CA SER A 389 24.85 3.19 4.40
C SER A 389 26.15 2.46 4.04
N LYS A 390 26.67 1.64 4.95
CA LYS A 390 27.93 0.91 4.77
C LYS A 390 27.85 -0.01 3.56
N LEU A 391 28.91 0.02 2.75
CA LEU A 391 29.08 -0.94 1.67
C LEU A 391 29.26 -2.37 2.24
N PRO A 392 28.85 -3.40 1.48
CA PRO A 392 29.03 -4.78 1.87
C PRO A 392 30.50 -5.15 2.14
N PRO A 393 30.73 -6.20 2.94
CA PRO A 393 32.03 -6.86 3.04
C PRO A 393 32.59 -7.27 1.66
N ASP A 394 33.92 -7.32 1.52
CA ASP A 394 34.57 -7.59 0.23
C ASP A 394 34.33 -9.01 -0.32
N ASP A 395 33.96 -9.96 0.55
CA ASP A 395 33.57 -11.33 0.18
C ASP A 395 32.11 -11.45 -0.29
N MET A 396 31.29 -10.41 -0.08
CA MET A 396 29.90 -10.37 -0.52
C MET A 396 29.80 -9.92 -1.98
N VAL A 397 29.73 -10.89 -2.91
CA VAL A 397 29.53 -10.61 -4.33
C VAL A 397 28.06 -10.33 -4.61
N LEU A 398 27.73 -9.11 -5.01
CA LEU A 398 26.39 -8.70 -5.46
C LEU A 398 26.18 -8.97 -6.96
N THR A 399 24.95 -9.33 -7.33
CA THR A 399 24.50 -9.31 -8.73
C THR A 399 24.40 -7.86 -9.24
N ALA A 400 24.31 -7.68 -10.57
CA ALA A 400 24.14 -6.36 -11.16
C ALA A 400 22.84 -5.66 -10.66
N SER A 401 21.76 -6.43 -10.50
CA SER A 401 20.49 -5.93 -9.96
C SER A 401 20.62 -5.49 -8.50
N GLU A 402 21.21 -6.34 -7.64
CA GLU A 402 21.42 -6.00 -6.23
C GLU A 402 22.34 -4.78 -6.06
N THR A 403 23.36 -4.64 -6.92
CA THR A 403 24.28 -3.50 -6.91
C THR A 403 23.56 -2.20 -7.21
N GLU A 404 22.67 -2.20 -8.22
CA GLU A 404 21.90 -1.00 -8.57
C GLU A 404 20.86 -0.65 -7.50
N LEU A 405 20.19 -1.65 -6.93
CA LEU A 405 19.27 -1.45 -5.81
C LEU A 405 19.99 -0.89 -4.58
N LEU A 406 21.19 -1.38 -4.25
CA LEU A 406 22.00 -0.83 -3.17
C LEU A 406 22.43 0.60 -3.46
N ARG A 407 22.77 0.94 -4.72
CA ARG A 407 23.12 2.32 -5.11
C ARG A 407 21.95 3.27 -4.86
N ILE A 408 20.74 2.89 -5.30
CA ILE A 408 19.51 3.67 -5.07
C ILE A 408 19.25 3.81 -3.56
N TYR A 409 19.34 2.71 -2.82
CA TYR A 409 19.13 2.72 -1.37
C TYR A 409 20.11 3.63 -0.62
N ARG A 410 21.39 3.67 -1.02
CA ARG A 410 22.37 4.59 -0.42
C ARG A 410 22.06 6.04 -0.75
N GLN A 411 21.54 6.33 -1.95
CA GLN A 411 21.04 7.67 -2.30
C GLN A 411 19.85 8.07 -1.41
N ASP A 412 18.87 7.18 -1.24
CA ASP A 412 17.71 7.45 -0.38
C ASP A 412 18.12 7.67 1.09
N ILE A 413 19.13 6.92 1.56
CA ILE A 413 19.73 7.14 2.89
C ILE A 413 20.34 8.54 2.99
N THR A 414 21.14 8.94 2.00
CA THR A 414 21.81 10.25 2.03
C THR A 414 20.79 11.39 2.01
N ASP A 415 19.72 11.27 1.23
CA ASP A 415 18.63 12.25 1.16
C ASP A 415 17.89 12.32 2.52
N THR A 416 17.65 11.17 3.15
CA THR A 416 17.06 11.11 4.49
C THR A 416 17.99 11.72 5.56
N ILE A 417 19.31 11.53 5.43
CA ILE A 417 20.30 12.13 6.34
C ILE A 417 20.32 13.66 6.22
N VAL A 418 20.14 14.22 5.03
CA VAL A 418 19.99 15.67 4.85
C VAL A 418 18.80 16.18 5.68
N CYS A 419 17.67 15.46 5.68
CA CYS A 419 16.52 15.78 6.53
C CYS A 419 16.89 15.71 8.02
N CYS A 420 17.64 14.67 8.43
CA CYS A 420 18.11 14.52 9.81
C CYS A 420 19.07 15.64 10.22
N TYR A 421 19.89 16.14 9.30
CA TYR A 421 20.86 17.20 9.55
C TYR A 421 20.19 18.51 9.97
N TYR A 422 19.07 18.88 9.32
CA TYR A 422 18.28 20.05 9.73
C TYR A 422 17.76 19.95 11.17
N MET A 423 17.49 18.74 11.65
CA MET A 423 16.96 18.49 12.99
C MET A 423 18.03 18.31 14.07
N THR A 424 19.18 17.71 13.72
CA THR A 424 20.14 17.13 14.68
C THR A 424 21.59 17.53 14.46
N ARG A 425 21.86 18.51 13.59
CA ARG A 425 23.18 19.01 13.17
C ARG A 425 24.36 18.64 14.06
N ASP A 426 24.45 19.18 15.28
CA ASP A 426 25.61 19.00 16.15
C ASP A 426 25.85 17.52 16.51
N TYR A 427 24.77 16.78 16.76
CA TYR A 427 24.84 15.36 17.04
C TYR A 427 25.30 14.55 15.82
N LEU A 428 24.82 14.87 14.62
CA LEU A 428 25.28 14.17 13.41
C LEU A 428 26.78 14.40 13.19
N ILE A 429 27.27 15.62 13.35
CA ILE A 429 28.70 15.95 13.21
C ILE A 429 29.55 15.19 14.24
N GLU A 430 29.09 15.15 15.50
CA GLU A 430 29.74 14.39 16.57
C GLU A 430 29.78 12.90 16.24
N LEU A 431 28.65 12.31 15.85
CA LEU A 431 28.53 10.90 15.44
C LEU A 431 29.49 10.54 14.29
N LEU A 432 29.56 11.39 13.26
CA LEU A 432 30.46 11.18 12.12
C LEU A 432 31.94 11.27 12.55
N THR A 433 32.27 12.21 13.45
CA THR A 433 33.62 12.38 13.97
C THR A 433 34.06 11.18 14.81
N GLU A 434 33.19 10.73 15.72
CA GLU A 434 33.44 9.55 16.55
C GLU A 434 33.60 8.31 15.67
N THR A 435 32.71 8.11 14.70
CA THR A 435 32.76 6.95 13.79
C THR A 435 34.02 6.95 12.94
N MET A 436 34.44 8.10 12.40
CA MET A 436 35.69 8.21 11.63
C MET A 436 36.91 7.89 12.51
N SER A 437 36.94 8.39 13.75
CA SER A 437 38.05 8.14 14.68
C SER A 437 38.14 6.67 15.12
N ALA A 438 37.00 6.00 15.25
CA ALA A 438 36.89 4.61 15.68
C ALA A 438 36.95 3.60 14.51
N ALA A 439 37.01 4.07 13.26
CA ALA A 439 36.93 3.23 12.07
C ALA A 439 37.97 2.09 12.08
N GLN A 440 37.46 0.86 11.94
CA GLN A 440 38.27 -0.36 11.86
C GLN A 440 38.34 -0.89 10.44
N THR A 441 37.33 -0.61 9.62
CA THR A 441 37.22 -1.05 8.23
C THR A 441 37.15 0.14 7.29
N TRP A 442 37.53 -0.06 6.03
CA TRP A 442 37.43 1.00 5.03
C TRP A 442 35.98 1.37 4.75
N GLN A 443 35.03 0.44 4.94
CA GLN A 443 33.59 0.66 4.84
C GLN A 443 33.08 1.62 5.93
N ASP A 444 33.62 1.56 7.15
CA ASP A 444 33.28 2.50 8.22
C ASP A 444 33.66 3.93 7.82
N ALA A 445 34.89 4.10 7.31
CA ALA A 445 35.36 5.40 6.84
C ALA A 445 34.59 5.86 5.61
N GLU A 446 34.32 4.97 4.66
CA GLU A 446 33.61 5.29 3.42
C GLU A 446 32.16 5.73 3.67
N ALA A 447 31.45 5.08 4.58
CA ALA A 447 30.10 5.49 4.98
C ALA A 447 30.07 6.92 5.55
N VAL A 448 31.06 7.28 6.37
CA VAL A 448 31.18 8.67 6.87
C VAL A 448 31.43 9.64 5.72
N ILE A 449 32.34 9.30 4.80
CA ILE A 449 32.64 10.17 3.65
C ILE A 449 31.41 10.34 2.76
N GLU A 450 30.66 9.28 2.47
CA GLU A 450 29.43 9.34 1.66
C GLU A 450 28.42 10.32 2.26
N ILE A 451 28.22 10.26 3.58
CA ILE A 451 27.33 11.18 4.28
C ILE A 451 27.88 12.61 4.24
N VAL A 452 29.18 12.80 4.41
CA VAL A 452 29.78 14.14 4.31
C VAL A 452 29.58 14.71 2.90
N ILE A 453 29.67 13.88 1.84
CA ILE A 453 29.39 14.30 0.46
C ILE A 453 27.96 14.82 0.33
N SER A 454 26.98 14.09 0.85
CA SER A 454 25.57 14.47 0.70
C SER A 454 25.20 15.77 1.42
N LEU A 455 25.99 16.19 2.41
CA LEU A 455 25.79 17.45 3.12
C LEU A 455 26.41 18.67 2.41
N ALA A 456 27.20 18.47 1.35
CA ALA A 456 27.92 19.56 0.69
C ALA A 456 27.01 20.64 0.09
N GLU A 457 25.86 20.23 -0.47
CA GLU A 457 24.90 21.12 -1.14
C GLU A 457 23.85 21.69 -0.16
N THR A 458 23.90 21.34 1.12
CA THR A 458 22.93 21.83 2.09
C THR A 458 23.16 23.32 2.37
N THR A 459 22.44 24.17 1.63
CA THR A 459 22.48 25.62 1.79
C THR A 459 21.99 26.00 3.17
N TRP A 460 22.81 26.75 3.91
CA TRP A 460 22.42 27.25 5.21
C TRP A 460 21.33 28.32 5.05
N PRO A 461 20.18 28.21 5.73
CA PRO A 461 19.27 29.33 5.83
C PRO A 461 19.93 30.40 6.71
N CYS A 462 20.72 31.28 6.10
CA CYS A 462 20.78 32.64 6.60
C CYS A 462 19.37 33.17 6.41
N SER A 463 18.57 33.22 7.48
CA SER A 463 17.19 33.70 7.43
C SER A 463 17.13 35.01 6.66
N GLU A 464 16.52 35.01 5.46
CA GLU A 464 16.33 36.23 4.66
C GLU A 464 15.40 37.25 5.37
N ASP A 465 14.76 36.85 6.48
CA ASP A 465 13.82 37.68 7.26
C ASP A 465 14.39 38.33 8.55
N SER A 466 15.72 38.41 8.74
CA SER A 466 16.30 39.09 9.92
C SER A 466 16.90 40.46 9.56
N PRO A 467 16.24 41.59 9.89
CA PRO A 467 16.80 42.92 9.69
C PRO A 467 17.74 43.27 10.86
N SER A 468 19.02 42.89 10.79
CA SER A 468 20.14 43.61 11.43
C SER A 468 21.46 42.84 11.31
N GLY A 469 22.51 43.54 10.89
CA GLY A 469 23.84 42.99 10.53
C GLY A 469 24.68 42.39 11.65
N SER A 470 24.14 42.08 12.84
CA SER A 470 24.88 41.38 13.90
C SER A 470 24.50 39.91 14.05
N GLN A 471 23.27 39.51 13.69
CA GLN A 471 22.88 38.09 13.66
C GLN A 471 23.36 37.39 12.39
N PHE A 472 23.46 38.13 11.28
CA PHE A 472 23.98 37.64 10.01
C PHE A 472 25.44 37.16 10.12
N ASP A 473 26.31 37.96 10.73
CA ASP A 473 27.72 37.59 10.97
C ASP A 473 27.84 36.34 11.86
N SER A 474 27.01 36.23 12.91
CA SER A 474 27.01 35.05 13.78
C SER A 474 26.52 33.77 13.08
N CYS A 475 25.60 33.87 12.12
CA CYS A 475 25.15 32.73 11.32
C CYS A 475 26.21 32.27 10.33
N ILE A 476 26.95 33.22 9.73
CA ILE A 476 28.08 32.92 8.84
C ILE A 476 29.20 32.24 9.62
N ASP A 477 29.59 32.76 10.79
CA ASP A 477 30.66 32.18 11.61
C ASP A 477 30.34 30.73 12.04
N VAL A 478 29.07 30.44 12.39
CA VAL A 478 28.63 29.09 12.77
C VAL A 478 28.58 28.14 11.56
N ALA A 479 28.17 28.65 10.39
CA ALA A 479 28.15 27.88 9.15
C ALA A 479 29.58 27.53 8.71
N GLU A 480 30.49 28.50 8.70
CA GLU A 480 31.91 28.28 8.37
C GLU A 480 32.57 27.28 9.34
N SER A 481 32.30 27.40 10.65
CA SER A 481 32.77 26.45 11.67
C SER A 481 32.22 25.03 11.44
N THR A 482 30.96 24.90 11.05
CA THR A 482 30.33 23.61 10.77
C THR A 482 30.91 22.95 9.52
N THR A 483 30.99 23.68 8.41
CA THR A 483 31.56 23.18 7.16
C THR A 483 33.04 22.83 7.33
N ALA A 484 33.79 23.60 8.14
CA ALA A 484 35.16 23.27 8.51
C ALA A 484 35.27 21.95 9.31
N LYS A 485 34.30 21.63 10.18
CA LYS A 485 34.28 20.33 10.88
C LYS A 485 34.04 19.18 9.91
N LEU A 486 33.10 19.34 8.97
CA LEU A 486 32.79 18.32 7.96
C LEU A 486 33.97 18.09 7.01
N THR A 487 34.61 19.16 6.51
CA THR A 487 35.76 19.04 5.59
C THR A 487 37.00 18.46 6.27
N ARG A 488 37.19 18.70 7.58
CA ARG A 488 38.24 18.02 8.36
C ARG A 488 38.08 16.50 8.38
N LEU A 489 36.85 15.97 8.29
CA LEU A 489 36.62 14.52 8.21
C LEU A 489 37.18 13.92 6.91
N LEU A 490 37.24 14.70 5.83
CA LEU A 490 37.82 14.25 4.56
C LEU A 490 39.34 14.02 4.67
N ILE A 491 40.01 14.75 5.56
CA ILE A 491 41.46 14.69 5.77
C ILE A 491 41.83 13.73 6.92
N SER A 492 40.89 13.39 7.80
CA SER A 492 41.12 12.51 8.96
C SER A 492 41.02 11.01 8.66
N VAL A 493 40.87 10.63 7.38
CA VAL A 493 40.79 9.23 6.95
C VAL A 493 42.06 8.47 7.37
N PRO A 494 41.96 7.40 8.19
CA PRO A 494 43.12 6.64 8.63
C PRO A 494 43.87 6.02 7.45
N SER A 495 45.18 6.29 7.34
CA SER A 495 46.03 5.84 6.22
C SER A 495 46.01 4.32 6.01
N ARG A 496 45.82 3.55 7.08
CA ARG A 496 45.70 2.07 7.05
C ARG A 496 44.46 1.55 6.32
N LEU A 497 43.42 2.38 6.18
CA LEU A 497 42.12 2.01 5.59
C LEU A 497 42.00 2.44 4.12
N VAL A 498 43.01 3.15 3.59
CA VAL A 498 42.98 3.71 2.25
C VAL A 498 42.99 2.61 1.20
N ASN A 499 41.99 2.61 0.33
CA ASN A 499 41.89 1.73 -0.83
C ASN A 499 41.31 2.49 -2.03
N ARG A 500 41.22 1.83 -3.19
CA ARG A 500 40.72 2.45 -4.43
C ARG A 500 39.30 3.00 -4.30
N ARG A 501 38.40 2.32 -3.59
CA ARG A 501 37.00 2.75 -3.43
C ARG A 501 36.93 3.99 -2.56
N LEU A 502 37.61 3.98 -1.41
CA LEU A 502 37.65 5.12 -0.50
C LEU A 502 38.32 6.34 -1.14
N ILE A 503 39.40 6.16 -1.91
CA ILE A 503 40.03 7.24 -2.69
C ILE A 503 39.02 7.84 -3.67
N ASN A 504 38.24 7.01 -4.36
CA ASN A 504 37.20 7.51 -5.25
C ASN A 504 36.16 8.34 -4.48
N SER A 505 35.63 7.86 -3.35
CA SER A 505 34.67 8.63 -2.55
C SER A 505 35.26 9.96 -2.07
N VAL A 506 36.51 9.97 -1.60
CA VAL A 506 37.21 11.21 -1.21
C VAL A 506 37.36 12.18 -2.40
N ASN A 507 37.68 11.69 -3.60
CA ASN A 507 37.76 12.54 -4.80
C ASN A 507 36.41 13.19 -5.14
N HIS A 508 35.30 12.44 -5.00
CA HIS A 508 33.96 13.01 -5.16
C HIS A 508 33.67 14.06 -4.08
N ALA A 509 34.06 13.81 -2.82
CA ALA A 509 33.91 14.78 -1.73
C ALA A 509 34.68 16.07 -1.96
N ILE A 510 35.92 16.00 -2.46
CA ILE A 510 36.69 17.19 -2.82
C ILE A 510 35.94 18.01 -3.87
N GLY A 511 35.35 17.35 -4.88
CA GLY A 511 34.52 18.00 -5.89
C GLY A 511 33.25 18.63 -5.30
N ALA A 512 32.55 17.92 -4.43
CA ALA A 512 31.31 18.40 -3.81
C ALA A 512 31.52 19.68 -2.97
N TYR A 513 32.68 19.80 -2.30
CA TYR A 513 33.03 20.99 -1.50
C TYR A 513 33.85 22.04 -2.28
N ALA A 514 33.92 21.99 -3.62
CA ALA A 514 34.73 22.88 -4.45
C ALA A 514 34.57 24.38 -4.12
N GLU A 515 33.33 24.83 -3.89
CA GLU A 515 33.04 26.23 -3.53
C GLU A 515 33.67 26.61 -2.19
N TRP A 516 33.57 25.73 -1.18
CA TRP A 516 34.16 25.97 0.14
C TRP A 516 35.70 25.99 0.09
N TRP A 517 36.31 25.08 -0.68
CA TRP A 517 37.77 25.10 -0.87
C TRP A 517 38.25 26.42 -1.49
N SER A 518 37.44 27.03 -2.37
CA SER A 518 37.78 28.31 -3.01
C SER A 518 37.83 29.47 -2.02
N THR A 519 37.08 29.40 -0.92
CA THR A 519 37.05 30.43 0.13
C THR A 519 38.13 30.22 1.19
N GLN A 520 38.57 28.99 1.43
CA GLN A 520 39.56 28.61 2.44
C GLN A 520 40.95 28.37 1.83
N ARG A 521 41.59 29.45 1.35
CA ARG A 521 42.91 29.41 0.68
C ARG A 521 44.02 28.78 1.53
N ASP A 522 43.88 28.86 2.86
CA ASP A 522 44.89 28.36 3.82
C ASP A 522 44.91 26.83 3.90
N VAL A 523 43.82 26.14 3.53
CA VAL A 523 43.70 24.67 3.60
C VAL A 523 44.19 24.00 2.31
N LEU A 524 44.11 24.70 1.17
CA LEU A 524 44.61 24.21 -0.12
C LEU A 524 46.14 24.28 -0.26
N GLY A 525 46.85 24.82 0.74
CA GLY A 525 48.30 24.98 0.73
C GLY A 525 48.93 25.03 2.12
N GLN A 526 49.04 23.86 2.76
CA GLN A 526 50.17 23.45 3.60
C GLN A 526 50.60 22.02 3.27
#